data_AF-D5KWN2-F1
#
_entry.id   AF-D5KWN2-F1
#
_cell.length_a   1.000
_cell.length_b   1.000
_cell.length_c   1.000
_cell.angle_alpha   90.00
_cell.angle_beta   90.00
_cell.angle_gamma   90.00
#
_symmetry.space_group_name_H-M   'P 1'
#
loop_
_entity.id
_entity.type
_entity.pdbx_description
1 polymer ?
#
loop_
_entity_poly.entity_id
_entity_poly.type
_entity_poly.pdbx_seq_one_letter_code
_entity_poly.pdbx_strand_id
1 'polypeptide(L)'
;DLDLFCIPNHYAKDLEKVFIPHGLIMDRTERLARDVMKEMGGHHIVALCVLKGGYKFFTDLLDYIKALNRNSDRSIPMTVDFIRLKSYFNDQSTGDIKVIGGDDLSTLTGKNVLIVEDIIDTGKTMQTLLSLVKQYNPKMVKVASLLVKRTP
;
A
#
# COMPACT_ATOMS: atom_id res chain seq x y z
N ASP A 1 -0.04 -4.00 27.44
CA ASP A 1 0.89 -4.93 28.09
C ASP A 1 1.45 -5.86 27.01
N LEU A 2 2.77 -5.96 26.91
CA LEU A 2 3.45 -6.76 25.88
C LEU A 2 3.35 -8.25 26.17
N ASP A 3 3.28 -8.61 27.45
CA ASP A 3 3.28 -10.00 27.94
C ASP A 3 1.99 -10.76 27.58
N LEU A 4 0.97 -10.03 27.12
CA LEU A 4 -0.29 -10.58 26.61
C LEU A 4 -0.19 -11.07 25.15
N PHE A 5 0.96 -10.87 24.49
CA PHE A 5 1.18 -11.20 23.09
C PHE A 5 2.48 -11.98 22.88
N CYS A 6 2.52 -12.78 21.82
CA CYS A 6 3.74 -13.45 21.41
C CYS A 6 4.66 -12.47 20.66
N ILE A 7 5.59 -11.85 21.39
CA ILE A 7 6.57 -10.90 20.85
C ILE A 7 7.96 -11.56 20.80
N PRO A 8 8.77 -11.38 19.73
CA PRO A 8 10.12 -11.90 19.71
C PRO A 8 11.00 -11.34 20.83
N ASN A 9 11.68 -12.22 21.57
CA ASN A 9 12.44 -11.86 22.77
C ASN A 9 13.51 -10.79 22.53
N HIS A 10 14.11 -10.76 21.33
CA HIS A 10 15.12 -9.75 20.98
C HIS A 10 14.54 -8.34 20.79
N TYR A 11 13.21 -8.17 20.81
CA TYR A 11 12.54 -6.86 20.82
C TYR A 11 11.90 -6.51 22.17
N ALA A 12 11.93 -7.41 23.16
CA ALA A 12 11.17 -7.25 24.40
C ALA A 12 11.51 -5.97 25.19
N LYS A 13 12.74 -5.47 25.06
CA LYS A 13 13.21 -4.25 25.74
C LYS A 13 13.06 -2.97 24.91
N ASP A 14 12.76 -3.10 23.63
CA ASP A 14 12.73 -1.97 22.68
C ASP A 14 11.30 -1.47 22.41
N LEU A 15 10.29 -2.16 22.93
CA LEU A 15 8.88 -1.87 22.71
C LEU A 15 8.22 -1.36 24.00
N GLU A 16 7.36 -0.34 23.87
CA GLU A 16 6.56 0.15 25.00
C GLU A 16 5.24 -0.65 25.14
N LYS A 17 4.54 -0.85 24.02
CA LYS A 17 3.23 -1.52 23.97
C LYS A 17 2.87 -1.96 22.55
N VAL A 18 2.00 -2.96 22.45
CA VAL A 18 1.31 -3.27 21.19
C VAL A 18 0.24 -2.22 20.93
N PHE A 19 0.32 -1.54 19.79
CA PHE A 19 -0.69 -0.54 19.39
C PHE A 19 -1.85 -1.18 18.62
N ILE A 20 -1.54 -2.06 17.66
CA ILE A 20 -2.51 -2.78 16.84
C ILE A 20 -2.06 -4.24 16.75
N PRO A 21 -2.82 -5.20 17.29
CA PRO A 21 -2.50 -6.62 17.18
C PRO A 21 -2.52 -7.12 15.73
N HIS A 22 -1.67 -8.10 15.40
CA HIS A 22 -1.60 -8.69 14.06
C HIS A 22 -2.95 -9.21 13.56
N GLY A 23 -3.72 -9.91 14.40
CA GLY A 23 -5.05 -10.41 14.02
C GLY A 23 -6.00 -9.31 13.54
N LEU A 24 -5.99 -8.16 14.21
CA LEU A 24 -6.83 -7.01 13.83
C LEU A 24 -6.41 -6.42 12.48
N ILE A 25 -5.11 -6.43 12.17
CA ILE A 25 -4.59 -6.04 10.84
C ILE A 25 -5.12 -7.00 9.77
N MET A 26 -5.07 -8.32 10.03
CA MET A 26 -5.55 -9.32 9.07
C MET A 26 -7.05 -9.16 8.80
N ASP A 27 -7.88 -9.05 9.83
CA ASP A 27 -9.33 -8.86 9.70
C ASP A 27 -9.66 -7.56 8.92
N ARG A 28 -8.95 -6.47 9.25
CA ARG A 28 -9.17 -5.19 8.57
C ARG A 28 -8.72 -5.22 7.11
N THR A 29 -7.61 -5.91 6.83
CA THR A 29 -7.07 -6.06 5.47
C THR A 29 -8.00 -6.92 4.60
N GLU A 30 -8.59 -7.99 5.15
CA GLU A 30 -9.60 -8.78 4.43
C GLU A 30 -10.79 -7.90 4.01
N ARG A 31 -11.31 -7.08 4.93
CA ARG A 31 -12.41 -6.18 4.61
C ARG A 31 -12.00 -5.18 3.52
N LEU A 32 -10.79 -4.62 3.60
CA LEU A 32 -10.31 -3.67 2.60
C LEU A 32 -10.20 -4.31 1.21
N ALA A 33 -9.76 -5.57 1.12
CA ALA A 33 -9.73 -6.32 -0.14
C ALA A 33 -11.12 -6.41 -0.79
N ARG A 34 -12.16 -6.65 0.01
CA ARG A 34 -13.56 -6.68 -0.47
C ARG A 34 -14.02 -5.31 -0.97
N ASP A 35 -13.65 -4.24 -0.26
CA ASP A 35 -13.99 -2.87 -0.65
C ASP A 35 -13.28 -2.48 -1.97
N VAL A 36 -12.00 -2.83 -2.12
CA VAL A 36 -11.22 -2.65 -3.37
C VAL A 36 -11.86 -3.42 -4.52
N MET A 37 -12.19 -4.69 -4.32
CA MET A 37 -12.81 -5.53 -5.35
C MET A 37 -14.20 -5.03 -5.76
N LYS A 38 -14.95 -4.41 -4.83
CA LYS A 38 -16.24 -3.81 -5.15
C LYS A 38 -16.09 -2.59 -6.06
N GLU A 39 -15.09 -1.74 -5.81
CA GLU A 39 -14.93 -0.48 -6.53
C GLU A 39 -14.12 -0.61 -7.83
N MET A 40 -13.04 -1.39 -7.82
CA MET A 40 -12.12 -1.56 -8.94
C MET A 40 -12.41 -2.83 -9.75
N GLY A 41 -13.47 -3.55 -9.38
CA GLY A 41 -13.85 -4.90 -9.77
C GLY A 41 -14.11 -5.17 -11.26
N GLY A 42 -14.15 -4.14 -12.09
CA GLY A 42 -14.63 -4.22 -13.48
C GLY A 42 -13.54 -4.06 -14.54
N HIS A 43 -12.27 -3.89 -14.15
CA HIS A 43 -11.19 -3.63 -15.10
C HIS A 43 -9.83 -4.06 -14.54
N HIS A 44 -8.85 -4.29 -15.42
CA HIS A 44 -7.48 -4.68 -15.06
C HIS A 44 -6.89 -3.71 -14.03
N ILE A 45 -6.44 -4.27 -12.89
CA ILE A 45 -5.78 -3.56 -11.81
C ILE A 45 -4.25 -3.70 -11.93
N VAL A 46 -3.53 -2.58 -11.91
CA VAL A 46 -2.09 -2.56 -11.63
C VAL A 46 -1.91 -2.19 -10.16
N ALA A 47 -1.43 -3.14 -9.36
CA ALA A 47 -1.18 -2.95 -7.94
C ALA A 47 0.27 -2.52 -7.72
N LEU A 48 0.44 -1.28 -7.28
CA LEU A 48 1.74 -0.61 -7.13
C LEU A 48 2.13 -0.56 -5.64
N CYS A 49 3.11 -1.36 -5.24
CA CYS A 49 3.62 -1.38 -3.88
C CYS A 49 4.67 -0.30 -3.67
N VAL A 50 4.51 0.52 -2.62
CA VAL A 50 5.56 1.44 -2.17
C VAL A 50 6.50 0.73 -1.19
N LEU A 51 7.75 0.55 -1.61
CA LEU A 51 8.80 -0.10 -0.84
C LEU A 51 9.54 0.89 0.08
N LYS A 52 10.04 0.44 1.24
CA LYS A 52 10.03 -0.96 1.71
C LYS A 52 8.82 -1.30 2.58
N GLY A 53 8.32 -0.35 3.37
CA GLY A 53 7.37 -0.62 4.44
C GLY A 53 6.04 -1.22 3.97
N GLY A 54 5.56 -0.81 2.79
CA GLY A 54 4.30 -1.29 2.23
C GLY A 54 4.27 -2.79 1.87
N TYR A 55 5.43 -3.47 1.79
CA TYR A 55 5.50 -4.83 1.23
C TYR A 55 4.58 -5.84 1.94
N LYS A 56 4.54 -5.83 3.28
CA LYS A 56 3.80 -6.84 4.05
C LYS A 56 2.29 -6.63 3.93
N PHE A 57 1.86 -5.38 4.09
CA PHE A 57 0.47 -5.00 3.87
C PHE A 57 0.02 -5.28 2.42
N PHE A 58 0.88 -4.98 1.45
CA PHE A 58 0.64 -5.27 0.05
C PHE A 58 0.43 -6.76 -0.22
N THR A 59 1.31 -7.63 0.28
CA THR A 59 1.17 -9.07 0.09
C THR A 59 -0.12 -9.60 0.71
N ASP A 60 -0.43 -9.16 1.94
CA ASP A 60 -1.62 -9.64 2.65
C ASP A 60 -2.91 -9.16 1.96
N LEU A 61 -2.95 -7.90 1.50
CA LEU A 61 -4.06 -7.35 0.72
C LEU A 61 -4.27 -8.11 -0.59
N LEU A 62 -3.19 -8.39 -1.32
CA LEU A 62 -3.26 -9.13 -2.58
C LEU A 62 -3.67 -10.58 -2.38
N ASP A 63 -3.27 -11.23 -1.29
CA ASP A 63 -3.68 -12.59 -0.99
C ASP A 63 -5.20 -12.69 -0.79
N TYR A 64 -5.80 -11.72 -0.08
CA TYR A 64 -7.26 -11.65 0.04
C TYR A 64 -7.94 -11.31 -1.29
N ILE A 65 -7.39 -10.40 -2.10
CA ILE A 65 -7.94 -10.10 -3.43
C ILE A 65 -7.91 -11.34 -4.34
N LYS A 66 -6.78 -12.07 -4.37
CA LYS A 66 -6.66 -13.34 -5.11
C LYS A 66 -7.64 -14.40 -4.59
N ALA A 67 -7.85 -14.46 -3.27
CA ALA A 67 -8.84 -15.35 -2.67
C ALA A 67 -10.27 -15.00 -3.11
N LEU A 68 -10.62 -13.72 -3.24
CA LEU A 68 -11.92 -13.30 -3.78
C LEU A 68 -12.05 -13.63 -5.28
N ASN A 69 -10.99 -13.38 -6.06
CA ASN A 69 -10.96 -13.66 -7.50
C ASN A 69 -11.16 -15.16 -7.82
N ARG A 70 -10.59 -16.08 -7.02
CA ARG A 70 -10.73 -17.53 -7.27
C ARG A 70 -12.03 -18.14 -6.72
N ASN A 71 -12.71 -17.45 -5.81
CA ASN A 71 -13.90 -17.95 -5.10
C ASN A 71 -15.18 -17.17 -5.45
N SER A 72 -15.15 -16.33 -6.49
CA SER A 72 -16.31 -15.58 -6.96
C SER A 72 -16.48 -15.72 -8.47
N ASP A 73 -17.68 -15.46 -8.98
CA ASP A 73 -17.96 -15.52 -10.41
C ASP A 73 -17.27 -14.40 -11.22
N ARG A 74 -16.62 -13.45 -10.53
CA ARG A 74 -15.91 -12.33 -11.13
C ARG A 74 -14.42 -12.52 -10.98
N SER A 75 -13.70 -12.48 -12.10
CA SER A 75 -12.24 -12.55 -12.15
C SER A 75 -11.69 -11.32 -12.87
N ILE A 76 -10.58 -10.81 -12.35
CA ILE A 76 -9.94 -9.60 -12.86
C ILE A 76 -8.44 -9.87 -13.00
N PRO A 77 -7.84 -9.54 -14.16
CA PRO A 77 -6.40 -9.62 -14.30
C PRO A 77 -5.72 -8.58 -13.41
N MET A 78 -4.62 -8.98 -12.80
CA MET A 78 -3.81 -8.12 -11.95
C MET A 78 -2.35 -8.17 -12.37
N THR A 79 -1.72 -7.00 -12.44
CA THR A 79 -0.26 -6.87 -12.55
C THR A 79 0.25 -6.24 -11.26
N VAL A 80 1.43 -6.65 -10.82
CA VAL A 80 2.08 -6.10 -9.62
C VAL A 80 3.33 -5.36 -10.05
N ASP A 81 3.57 -4.22 -9.44
CA ASP A 81 4.81 -3.47 -9.62
C ASP A 81 5.28 -2.87 -8.29
N PHE A 82 6.57 -2.59 -8.18
CA PHE A 82 7.23 -2.17 -6.95
C PHE A 82 8.05 -0.92 -7.20
N ILE A 83 7.69 0.15 -6.50
CA ILE A 83 8.43 1.41 -6.55
C ILE A 83 9.04 1.72 -5.20
N ARG A 84 10.14 2.46 -5.21
CA ARG A 84 10.75 3.01 -4.01
C ARG A 84 10.78 4.52 -4.11
N LEU A 85 10.25 5.19 -3.09
CA LEU A 85 10.34 6.64 -2.98
C LEU A 85 11.56 6.99 -2.14
N LYS A 86 12.46 7.79 -2.70
CA LYS A 86 13.53 8.43 -1.93
C LYS A 86 13.25 9.92 -1.82
N SER A 87 13.10 10.39 -0.58
CA SER A 87 13.38 11.78 -0.23
C SER A 87 14.91 11.93 -0.18
N TYR A 88 15.47 12.90 -0.92
CA TYR A 88 16.91 13.20 -0.79
C TYR A 88 17.26 13.56 0.67
N PHE A 89 18.40 13.05 1.13
CA PHE A 89 18.92 13.21 2.49
C PHE A 89 20.17 14.10 2.47
N ASN A 90 20.07 15.23 3.16
CA ASN A 90 21.13 16.04 3.78
C ASN A 90 20.41 17.09 4.64
N ASP A 91 19.91 16.67 5.81
CA ASP A 91 19.29 17.46 6.90
C ASP A 91 18.21 18.52 6.55
N GLN A 92 17.78 18.61 5.29
CA GLN A 92 16.71 19.48 4.83
C GLN A 92 15.85 18.74 3.80
N SER A 93 14.53 18.77 4.00
CA SER A 93 13.59 18.26 2.99
C SER A 93 13.61 19.21 1.80
N THR A 94 14.23 18.83 0.69
CA THR A 94 14.22 19.64 -0.53
C THR A 94 12.89 19.59 -1.27
N GLY A 95 11.93 18.77 -0.82
CA GLY A 95 10.61 18.61 -1.44
C GLY A 95 10.59 17.67 -2.65
N ASP A 96 11.75 17.39 -3.25
CA ASP A 96 11.87 16.53 -4.42
C ASP A 96 11.94 15.05 -4.05
N ILE A 97 10.82 14.34 -4.23
CA ILE A 97 10.74 12.88 -4.11
C ILE A 97 11.03 12.26 -5.46
N LYS A 98 12.04 11.38 -5.54
CA LYS A 98 12.29 10.57 -6.74
C LYS A 98 11.73 9.17 -6.58
N VAL A 99 11.06 8.70 -7.64
CA VAL A 99 10.65 7.31 -7.81
C VAL A 99 11.83 6.52 -8.36
N ILE A 100 12.15 5.40 -7.71
CA ILE A 100 13.26 4.52 -8.06
C ILE A 100 12.72 3.10 -8.18
N GLY A 101 13.11 2.41 -9.26
CA GLY A 101 12.56 1.11 -9.59
C GLY A 101 11.13 1.20 -10.11
N GLY A 102 10.56 0.04 -10.36
CA GLY A 102 9.30 -0.10 -11.08
C GLY A 102 9.51 -0.29 -12.58
N ASP A 103 8.48 -0.81 -13.24
CA ASP A 103 8.40 -0.84 -14.69
C ASP A 103 8.23 0.59 -15.24
N ASP A 104 8.30 0.75 -16.56
CA ASP A 104 7.95 2.02 -17.18
C ASP A 104 6.51 2.40 -16.80
N LEU A 105 6.34 3.56 -16.15
CA LEU A 105 5.05 4.07 -15.70
C LEU A 105 4.08 4.31 -16.87
N SER A 106 4.55 4.32 -18.12
CA SER A 106 3.70 4.31 -19.31
C SER A 106 2.73 3.12 -19.35
N THR A 107 3.08 1.99 -18.71
CA THR A 107 2.23 0.80 -18.60
C THR A 107 0.96 1.01 -17.79
N LEU A 108 0.87 2.11 -17.01
CA LEU A 108 -0.31 2.48 -16.22
C LEU A 108 -1.44 3.08 -17.06
N THR A 109 -1.15 3.48 -18.31
CA THR A 109 -2.10 4.17 -19.19
C THR A 109 -3.39 3.39 -19.38
N GLY A 110 -4.53 4.02 -19.09
CA GLY A 110 -5.86 3.41 -19.23
C GLY A 110 -6.16 2.26 -18.26
N LYS A 111 -5.29 1.98 -17.28
CA LYS A 111 -5.50 0.92 -16.26
C LYS A 111 -6.07 1.48 -14.96
N ASN A 112 -6.63 0.60 -14.14
CA ASN A 112 -6.97 0.93 -12.76
C ASN A 112 -5.72 0.75 -11.90
N VAL A 113 -5.20 1.81 -11.29
CA VAL A 113 -3.99 1.77 -10.47
C VAL A 113 -4.37 1.75 -8.99
N LEU A 114 -3.92 0.73 -8.27
CA LEU A 114 -4.05 0.61 -6.82
C LEU A 114 -2.67 0.82 -6.18
N ILE A 115 -2.44 1.99 -5.60
CA ILE A 115 -1.21 2.28 -4.84
C ILE A 115 -1.38 1.76 -3.42
N VAL A 116 -0.39 1.05 -2.91
CA VAL A 116 -0.39 0.47 -1.57
C VAL A 116 0.80 0.96 -0.76
N GLU A 117 0.53 1.61 0.37
CA GLU A 117 1.50 2.23 1.27
C GLU A 117 1.27 1.74 2.71
N ASP A 118 2.32 1.71 3.55
CA ASP A 118 2.19 1.30 4.95
C ASP A 118 1.53 2.38 5.82
N ILE A 119 1.98 3.63 5.72
CA ILE A 119 1.48 4.73 6.56
C ILE A 119 1.46 6.07 5.81
N ILE A 120 0.36 6.79 5.97
CA ILE A 120 0.26 8.21 5.60
C ILE A 120 0.46 9.05 6.86
N ASP A 121 1.57 9.79 6.92
CA ASP A 121 1.84 10.83 7.92
C ASP A 121 1.43 12.21 7.37
N THR A 122 2.37 12.99 6.82
CA THR A 122 2.10 14.33 6.27
C THR A 122 1.40 14.31 4.90
N GLY A 123 1.37 13.16 4.23
CA GLY A 123 0.80 13.01 2.89
C GLY A 123 1.67 13.51 1.72
N LYS A 124 2.79 14.19 1.96
CA LYS A 124 3.67 14.71 0.89
C LYS A 124 4.12 13.63 -0.10
N THR A 125 4.53 12.48 0.43
CA THR A 125 4.91 11.29 -0.36
C THR A 125 3.82 10.88 -1.34
N MET A 126 2.59 10.76 -0.85
CA MET A 126 1.45 10.36 -1.66
C MET A 126 1.01 11.45 -2.65
N GLN A 127 1.10 12.73 -2.28
CA GLN A 127 0.79 13.83 -3.19
C GLN A 127 1.72 13.83 -4.41
N THR A 128 3.02 13.65 -4.21
CA THR A 128 3.99 13.58 -5.31
C THR A 128 3.77 12.35 -6.17
N LEU A 129 3.59 11.17 -5.55
CA LEU A 129 3.35 9.93 -6.29
C LEU A 129 2.06 10.00 -7.12
N LEU A 130 0.97 10.49 -6.54
CA LEU A 130 -0.30 10.67 -7.25
C LEU A 130 -0.16 11.65 -8.42
N SER A 131 0.60 12.74 -8.24
CA SER A 131 0.85 13.72 -9.30
C SER A 131 1.65 13.13 -10.45
N LEU A 132 2.61 12.25 -10.16
CA LEU A 132 3.39 11.55 -11.17
C LEU A 132 2.53 10.52 -11.92
N VAL A 133 1.84 9.63 -11.20
CA VAL A 133 1.02 8.56 -11.80
C VAL A 133 -0.06 9.14 -12.71
N LYS A 134 -0.67 10.27 -12.34
CA LYS A 134 -1.69 10.94 -13.16
C LYS A 134 -1.17 11.43 -14.52
N GLN A 135 0.13 11.73 -14.66
CA GLN A 135 0.70 12.17 -15.94
C GLN A 135 0.62 11.08 -17.03
N TYR A 136 0.51 9.82 -16.62
CA TYR A 136 0.40 8.67 -17.52
C TYR A 136 -1.06 8.29 -17.83
N ASN A 137 -2.03 9.15 -17.50
CA ASN A 137 -3.45 8.98 -17.83
C ASN A 137 -4.03 7.58 -17.49
N PRO A 138 -3.90 7.10 -16.24
CA PRO A 138 -4.59 5.91 -15.80
C PRO A 138 -6.11 6.11 -15.84
N LYS A 139 -6.87 5.03 -16.00
CA LYS A 139 -8.34 5.08 -15.99
C LYS A 139 -8.88 5.47 -14.61
N MET A 140 -8.24 4.96 -13.56
CA MET A 140 -8.60 5.23 -12.17
C MET A 140 -7.34 5.12 -11.32
N VAL A 141 -7.23 5.93 -10.27
CA VAL A 141 -6.19 5.78 -9.24
C VAL A 141 -6.85 5.71 -7.88
N LYS A 142 -6.48 4.69 -7.11
CA LYS A 142 -6.90 4.49 -5.72
C LYS A 142 -5.68 4.26 -4.84
N VAL A 143 -5.81 4.65 -3.58
CA VAL A 143 -4.75 4.50 -2.58
C VAL A 143 -5.30 3.66 -1.44
N ALA A 144 -4.58 2.60 -1.10
CA ALA A 144 -4.77 1.84 0.12
C ALA A 144 -3.59 2.13 1.03
N SER A 145 -3.87 2.61 2.24
CA SER A 145 -2.86 2.73 3.29
C SER A 145 -3.32 1.99 4.53
N LEU A 146 -2.41 1.24 5.16
CA LEU A 146 -2.74 0.50 6.38
C LEU A 146 -3.01 1.46 7.54
N LEU A 147 -2.19 2.50 7.67
CA LEU A 147 -2.26 3.46 8.75
C LEU A 147 -2.38 4.89 8.23
N VAL A 148 -3.26 5.68 8.85
CA VAL A 148 -3.34 7.12 8.60
C VAL A 148 -3.18 7.82 9.94
N LYS A 149 -2.12 8.62 10.07
CA LYS A 149 -1.84 9.35 11.31
C LYS A 149 -2.69 10.61 11.35
N ARG A 150 -3.34 10.86 12.49
CA ARG A 150 -3.98 12.14 12.76
C ARG A 150 -2.93 13.12 13.25
N THR A 151 -2.67 14.17 12.48
CA THR A 151 -1.84 15.30 12.90
C THR A 151 -2.75 16.46 13.31
N PRO A 152 -2.51 17.12 14.46
CA PRO A 152 -3.20 18.36 14.84
C PRO A 152 -3.02 19.48 13.82
#